data_AF-A0A831PIU6-F1
#
_entry.id   AF-A0A831PIU6-F1
#
_cell.length_a   1.000
_cell.length_b   1.000
_cell.length_c   1.000
_cell.angle_alpha   90.00
_cell.angle_beta   90.00
_cell.angle_gamma   90.00
#
_symmetry.space_group_name_H-M   'P 1'
#
loop_
_entity.id
_entity.type
_entity.pdbx_description
1 polymer ?
#
loop_
_entity_poly.entity_id
_entity_poly.type
_entity_poly.pdbx_seq_one_letter_code
_entity_poly.pdbx_strand_id
1 'polypeptide(L)'
;GREYKWVKIGDQIWMAENLAYVPYVCAPDSQCGIWVYGYNGEGSYGTNYHTYGALYDFETAMEVCPEGWHLPSDEEWMELERYLGMKEKEIDLWACRGSDVNIGGKLAATGNNYWSESFVRANETGFTALPGGERNIWNVEDMFHFKSINSISTFWTSSDFDEKHAINRTIVNGGCIARMIEFKNAGFSIRCIKN
;
A
#
# COMPACT_ATOMS: atom_id res chain seq x y z
N GLY A 1 -8.91 19.10 -9.02
CA GLY A 1 -8.86 17.67 -8.67
C GLY A 1 -7.69 17.02 -9.37
N ARG A 2 -7.21 15.87 -8.86
CA ARG A 2 -6.19 15.04 -9.51
C ARG A 2 -6.89 13.84 -10.14
N GLU A 3 -6.59 13.56 -11.39
CA GLU A 3 -7.02 12.34 -12.06
C GLU A 3 -6.03 11.21 -11.73
N TYR A 4 -6.56 10.02 -11.42
CA TYR A 4 -5.77 8.83 -11.11
C TYR A 4 -6.01 7.78 -12.19
N LYS A 5 -4.95 7.12 -12.63
CA LYS A 5 -5.09 5.96 -13.51
C LYS A 5 -5.74 4.81 -12.76
N TRP A 6 -6.45 3.97 -13.48
CA TRP A 6 -7.07 2.75 -12.97
C TRP A 6 -6.92 1.62 -13.97
N VAL A 7 -7.13 0.40 -13.49
CA VAL A 7 -7.10 -0.82 -14.27
C VAL A 7 -8.20 -1.77 -13.79
N LYS A 8 -8.79 -2.53 -14.72
CA LYS A 8 -9.74 -3.60 -14.38
C LYS A 8 -8.96 -4.91 -14.23
N ILE A 9 -9.11 -5.57 -13.08
CA ILE A 9 -8.47 -6.86 -12.77
C ILE A 9 -9.57 -7.81 -12.29
N GLY A 10 -9.84 -8.87 -13.05
CA GLY A 10 -11.06 -9.66 -12.86
C GLY A 10 -12.28 -8.77 -13.02
N ASP A 11 -13.17 -8.76 -12.03
CA ASP A 11 -14.37 -7.93 -12.00
C ASP A 11 -14.19 -6.59 -11.26
N GLN A 12 -13.04 -6.40 -10.63
CA GLN A 12 -12.73 -5.22 -9.81
C GLN A 12 -12.00 -4.13 -10.60
N ILE A 13 -12.29 -2.85 -10.30
CA ILE A 13 -11.58 -1.70 -10.85
C ILE A 13 -10.67 -1.10 -9.77
N TRP A 14 -9.36 -1.19 -9.96
CA TRP A 14 -8.34 -0.74 -9.01
C TRP A 14 -7.64 0.52 -9.49
N MET A 15 -7.31 1.44 -8.58
CA MET A 15 -6.36 2.50 -8.89
C MET A 15 -4.99 1.90 -9.27
N ALA A 16 -4.41 2.37 -10.38
CA ALA A 16 -3.12 1.95 -10.91
C ALA A 16 -1.96 2.83 -10.42
N GLU A 17 -2.25 3.85 -9.61
CA GLU A 17 -1.28 4.71 -8.92
C GLU A 17 -1.64 4.82 -7.44
N ASN A 18 -0.64 5.02 -6.56
CA ASN A 18 -0.90 5.29 -5.14
C ASN A 18 -1.64 6.61 -4.98
N LEU A 19 -2.57 6.68 -4.03
CA LEU A 19 -3.24 7.93 -3.71
C LEU A 19 -2.24 8.99 -3.23
N ALA A 20 -2.37 10.20 -3.74
CA ALA A 20 -1.47 11.31 -3.46
C ALA A 20 -2.23 12.60 -3.11
N TYR A 21 -3.46 12.44 -2.61
CA TYR A 21 -4.29 13.55 -2.16
C TYR A 21 -3.84 13.99 -0.77
N VAL A 22 -3.31 15.21 -0.68
CA VAL A 22 -2.67 15.74 0.54
C VAL A 22 -3.22 17.13 0.86
N PRO A 23 -4.42 17.24 1.48
CA PRO A 23 -4.97 18.54 1.90
C PRO A 23 -4.12 19.19 3.00
N TYR A 24 -3.40 18.37 3.75
CA TYR A 24 -2.36 18.74 4.70
C TYR A 24 -1.34 17.60 4.75
N VAL A 25 -0.18 17.84 5.36
CA VAL A 25 0.85 16.83 5.61
C VAL A 25 1.43 17.08 6.98
N CYS A 26 1.58 16.02 7.77
CA CYS A 26 2.17 16.08 9.09
C CYS A 26 3.67 16.39 8.99
N ALA A 27 4.19 17.06 10.02
CA ALA A 27 5.60 16.92 10.35
C ALA A 27 5.92 15.43 10.62
N PRO A 28 7.16 14.97 10.38
CA PRO A 28 7.54 13.57 10.58
C PRO A 28 7.13 13.00 11.95
N ASP A 29 7.25 13.84 12.97
CA ASP A 29 7.02 13.55 14.38
C ASP A 29 5.59 13.81 14.87
N SER A 30 4.67 14.18 13.96
CA SER A 30 3.29 14.47 14.29
C SER A 30 2.35 13.35 13.83
N GLN A 31 1.29 13.12 14.60
CA GLN A 31 0.22 12.17 14.29
C GLN A 31 -1.05 12.87 13.81
N CYS A 32 -1.02 13.43 12.61
CA CYS A 32 -2.16 14.11 12.00
C CYS A 32 -2.84 13.31 10.87
N GLY A 33 -2.25 12.18 10.47
CA GLY A 33 -2.85 11.19 9.58
C GLY A 33 -2.31 11.10 8.15
N ILE A 34 -1.53 12.08 7.67
CA ILE A 34 -0.96 12.08 6.31
C ILE A 34 0.51 12.43 6.32
N TRP A 35 1.35 11.59 5.73
CA TRP A 35 2.79 11.81 5.62
C TRP A 35 3.29 11.66 4.19
N VAL A 36 4.39 12.35 3.91
CA VAL A 36 5.13 12.24 2.65
C VAL A 36 6.55 11.79 2.98
N TYR A 37 7.02 10.74 2.32
CA TYR A 37 8.34 10.16 2.61
C TYR A 37 9.46 11.17 2.36
N GLY A 38 10.20 11.51 3.41
CA GLY A 38 11.31 12.47 3.36
C GLY A 38 10.89 13.94 3.40
N TYR A 39 9.59 14.23 3.59
CA TYR A 39 9.14 15.58 3.93
C TYR A 39 9.43 15.85 5.40
N ASN A 40 10.10 16.96 5.71
CA ASN A 40 10.53 17.32 7.06
C ASN A 40 9.64 18.38 7.74
N GLY A 41 8.51 18.76 7.12
CA GLY A 41 7.63 19.81 7.63
C GLY A 41 7.81 21.17 6.94
N GLU A 42 8.84 21.36 6.10
CA GLU A 42 9.12 22.63 5.43
C GLU A 42 9.40 22.45 3.93
N GLY A 43 9.09 23.48 3.13
CA GLY A 43 9.39 23.51 1.70
C GLY A 43 8.45 22.69 0.81
N SER A 44 8.90 22.37 -0.40
CA SER A 44 8.13 21.59 -1.38
C SER A 44 8.28 20.09 -1.16
N TYR A 45 7.28 19.31 -1.55
CA TYR A 45 7.39 17.86 -1.58
C TYR A 45 8.50 17.39 -2.53
N GLY A 46 9.33 16.45 -2.05
CA GLY A 46 10.44 15.90 -2.82
C GLY A 46 10.01 14.88 -3.89
N THR A 47 10.99 14.32 -4.60
CA THR A 47 10.80 13.31 -5.66
C THR A 47 10.04 12.07 -5.21
N ASN A 48 10.12 11.71 -3.92
CA ASN A 48 9.37 10.60 -3.35
C ASN A 48 7.86 10.80 -3.44
N TYR A 49 7.35 12.02 -3.21
CA TYR A 49 5.92 12.30 -3.34
C TYR A 49 5.43 12.08 -4.77
N HIS A 50 6.18 12.60 -5.74
CA HIS A 50 5.82 12.49 -7.15
C HIS A 50 5.87 11.05 -7.67
N THR A 51 6.74 10.21 -7.08
CA THR A 51 6.89 8.80 -7.44
C THR A 51 5.92 7.89 -6.68
N TYR A 52 5.84 8.04 -5.36
CA TYR A 52 5.21 7.07 -4.45
C TYR A 52 3.90 7.55 -3.83
N GLY A 53 3.57 8.84 -3.95
CA GLY A 53 2.39 9.43 -3.34
C GLY A 53 2.58 9.75 -1.86
N ALA A 54 1.52 9.58 -1.08
CA ALA A 54 1.50 9.83 0.36
C ALA A 54 1.17 8.55 1.13
N LEU A 55 1.46 8.59 2.43
CA LEU A 55 1.17 7.55 3.40
C LEU A 55 0.10 8.08 4.35
N TYR A 56 -0.89 7.24 4.67
CA TYR A 56 -2.06 7.62 5.45
C TYR A 56 -2.18 6.69 6.65
N ASP A 57 -2.66 7.20 7.78
CA ASP A 57 -3.10 6.33 8.87
C ASP A 57 -4.44 5.69 8.56
N PHE A 58 -4.84 4.72 9.37
CA PHE A 58 -6.03 3.94 9.10
C PHE A 58 -7.30 4.79 9.11
N GLU A 59 -7.45 5.68 10.09
CA GLU A 59 -8.62 6.57 10.19
C GLU A 59 -8.73 7.48 8.95
N THR A 60 -7.63 8.10 8.53
CA THR A 60 -7.62 8.89 7.30
C THR A 60 -7.89 8.02 6.07
N ALA A 61 -7.33 6.80 6.02
CA ALA A 61 -7.49 5.90 4.90
C ALA A 61 -8.95 5.50 4.64
N MET A 62 -9.75 5.39 5.70
CA MET A 62 -11.18 5.06 5.61
C MET A 62 -12.02 6.13 4.90
N GLU A 63 -11.54 7.38 4.85
CA GLU A 63 -12.32 8.52 4.36
C GLU A 63 -11.76 9.18 3.10
N VAL A 64 -10.51 8.89 2.74
CA VAL A 64 -9.76 9.68 1.74
C VAL A 64 -10.00 9.28 0.28
N CYS A 65 -10.63 8.12 0.04
CA CYS A 65 -10.99 7.71 -1.31
C CYS A 65 -12.07 8.64 -1.90
N PRO A 66 -11.95 9.05 -3.18
CA PRO A 66 -12.90 9.96 -3.79
C PRO A 66 -14.28 9.32 -3.96
N GLU A 67 -15.32 10.14 -4.12
CA GLU A 67 -16.69 9.67 -4.31
C GLU A 67 -16.81 8.60 -5.42
N GLY A 68 -17.53 7.52 -5.11
CA GLY A 68 -17.68 6.36 -5.99
C GLY A 68 -16.49 5.41 -6.00
N TRP A 69 -15.48 5.65 -5.17
CA TRP A 69 -14.39 4.74 -4.85
C TRP A 69 -14.35 4.50 -3.34
N HIS A 70 -13.78 3.38 -2.91
CA HIS A 70 -13.62 3.07 -1.49
C HIS A 70 -12.25 2.43 -1.21
N LEU A 71 -11.88 2.42 0.07
CA LEU A 71 -10.70 1.68 0.54
C LEU A 71 -11.03 0.18 0.49
N PRO A 72 -10.23 -0.64 -0.20
CA PRO A 72 -10.55 -2.05 -0.45
C PRO A 72 -10.63 -2.84 0.84
N SER A 73 -11.59 -3.75 0.97
CA SER A 73 -11.66 -4.67 2.10
C SER A 73 -10.62 -5.79 1.98
N ASP A 74 -10.42 -6.53 3.08
CA ASP A 74 -9.62 -7.74 3.10
C ASP A 74 -10.12 -8.79 2.10
N GLU A 75 -11.44 -8.95 1.99
CA GLU A 75 -12.10 -9.87 1.05
C GLU A 75 -11.91 -9.44 -0.41
N GLU A 76 -11.93 -8.14 -0.71
CA GLU A 76 -11.67 -7.63 -2.07
C GLU A 76 -10.22 -7.88 -2.48
N TRP A 77 -9.27 -7.72 -1.55
CA TRP A 77 -7.89 -8.15 -1.77
C TRP A 77 -7.77 -9.66 -1.97
N MET A 78 -8.51 -10.47 -1.21
CA MET A 78 -8.53 -11.93 -1.41
C MET A 78 -9.11 -12.31 -2.78
N GLU A 79 -10.12 -11.62 -3.28
CA GLU A 79 -10.65 -11.82 -4.62
C GLU A 79 -9.58 -11.53 -5.70
N LEU A 80 -8.86 -10.41 -5.58
CA LEU A 80 -7.72 -10.10 -6.43
C LEU A 80 -6.66 -11.21 -6.37
N GLU A 81 -6.29 -11.66 -5.17
CA GLU A 81 -5.31 -12.72 -4.96
C GLU A 81 -5.73 -14.05 -5.61
N ARG A 82 -7.00 -14.46 -5.46
CA ARG A 82 -7.56 -15.64 -6.13
C ARG A 82 -7.51 -15.50 -7.64
N TYR A 83 -7.91 -14.35 -8.18
CA TYR A 83 -7.85 -14.07 -9.62
C TYR A 83 -6.43 -14.22 -10.18
N LEU A 84 -5.40 -13.86 -9.39
CA LEU A 84 -4.00 -13.99 -9.77
C LEU A 84 -3.42 -15.40 -9.57
N GLY A 85 -4.23 -16.34 -9.10
CA GLY A 85 -3.89 -17.76 -8.96
C GLY A 85 -3.43 -18.16 -7.56
N MET A 86 -3.76 -17.39 -6.51
CA MET A 86 -3.50 -17.83 -5.15
C MET A 86 -4.23 -19.13 -4.86
N LYS A 87 -3.55 -20.08 -4.23
CA LYS A 87 -4.17 -21.36 -3.85
C LYS A 87 -5.15 -21.11 -2.71
N GLU A 88 -6.32 -21.74 -2.76
CA GLU A 88 -7.35 -21.60 -1.70
C GLU A 88 -6.82 -21.94 -0.30
N LYS A 89 -5.91 -22.93 -0.18
CA LYS A 89 -5.30 -23.26 1.11
C LYS A 89 -4.40 -22.15 1.70
N GLU A 90 -4.01 -21.17 0.88
CA GLU A 90 -3.17 -20.04 1.28
C GLU A 90 -3.99 -18.77 1.51
N ILE A 91 -5.19 -18.64 0.92
CA ILE A 91 -5.91 -17.37 0.82
C ILE A 91 -6.20 -16.70 2.17
N ASP A 92 -6.39 -17.47 3.23
CA ASP A 92 -6.71 -16.93 4.57
C ASP A 92 -5.51 -16.91 5.53
N LEU A 93 -4.31 -17.32 5.09
CA LEU A 93 -3.15 -17.39 5.97
C LEU A 93 -2.58 -16.00 6.29
N TRP A 94 -2.25 -15.79 7.57
CA TRP A 94 -1.50 -14.62 8.06
C TRP A 94 -0.01 -14.79 7.80
N ALA A 95 0.36 -14.74 6.52
CA ALA A 95 1.74 -14.98 6.07
C ALA A 95 2.02 -14.27 4.73
N CYS A 96 3.30 -14.30 4.34
CA CYS A 96 3.76 -14.12 2.97
C CYS A 96 3.28 -15.32 2.12
N ARG A 97 2.48 -15.07 1.07
CA ARG A 97 1.77 -16.07 0.29
C ARG A 97 1.92 -15.88 -1.22
N GLY A 98 1.68 -16.93 -2.00
CA GLY A 98 1.65 -16.85 -3.46
C GLY A 98 2.98 -16.56 -4.13
N SER A 99 4.11 -16.87 -3.48
CA SER A 99 5.46 -16.74 -4.07
C SER A 99 5.69 -17.71 -5.23
N ASP A 100 5.14 -18.93 -5.14
CA ASP A 100 5.27 -19.97 -6.17
C ASP A 100 4.53 -19.61 -7.47
N VAL A 101 3.50 -18.78 -7.37
CA VAL A 101 2.75 -18.20 -8.50
C VAL A 101 3.08 -16.71 -8.74
N ASN A 102 4.07 -16.17 -8.02
CA ASN A 102 4.61 -14.82 -8.15
C ASN A 102 3.57 -13.69 -8.10
N ILE A 103 2.60 -13.75 -7.17
CA ILE A 103 1.52 -12.74 -7.09
C ILE A 103 2.07 -11.32 -6.88
N GLY A 104 3.05 -11.17 -5.99
CA GLY A 104 3.71 -9.88 -5.77
C GLY A 104 4.36 -9.34 -7.06
N GLY A 105 4.96 -10.21 -7.87
CA GLY A 105 5.57 -9.81 -9.15
C GLY A 105 4.57 -9.47 -10.26
N LYS A 106 3.37 -10.04 -10.22
CA LYS A 106 2.26 -9.70 -11.14
C LYS A 106 1.65 -8.32 -10.84
N LEU A 107 1.76 -7.86 -9.59
CA LEU A 107 1.26 -6.56 -9.12
C LEU A 107 2.35 -5.47 -9.14
N ALA A 108 3.60 -5.82 -8.86
CA ALA A 108 4.70 -4.89 -8.74
C ALA A 108 5.05 -4.21 -10.07
N ALA A 109 5.36 -2.91 -10.01
CA ALA A 109 5.84 -2.13 -11.14
C ALA A 109 7.09 -2.74 -11.78
N THR A 110 7.18 -2.67 -13.11
CA THR A 110 8.35 -3.13 -13.86
C THR A 110 9.52 -2.15 -13.74
N GLY A 111 10.70 -2.61 -14.17
CA GLY A 111 11.93 -1.82 -14.14
C GLY A 111 12.79 -2.04 -12.90
N ASN A 112 14.07 -1.70 -13.03
CA ASN A 112 15.10 -1.92 -12.00
C ASN A 112 15.38 -0.67 -11.15
N ASN A 113 14.69 0.44 -11.42
CA ASN A 113 14.97 1.72 -10.78
C ASN A 113 14.15 1.97 -9.51
N TYR A 114 13.13 1.15 -9.25
CA TYR A 114 12.22 1.32 -8.12
C TYR A 114 12.52 0.33 -7.00
N TRP A 115 12.58 -0.97 -7.32
CA TRP A 115 12.80 -2.03 -6.33
C TRP A 115 14.28 -2.36 -6.23
N SER A 116 14.82 -2.31 -5.02
CA SER A 116 16.23 -2.54 -4.69
C SER A 116 16.67 -3.99 -4.90
N GLU A 117 15.76 -4.95 -4.68
CA GLU A 117 16.02 -6.37 -4.91
C GLU A 117 15.47 -6.86 -6.25
N SER A 118 16.17 -7.83 -6.83
CA SER A 118 15.78 -8.45 -8.09
C SER A 118 14.85 -9.64 -7.83
N PHE A 119 13.58 -9.47 -8.18
CA PHE A 119 12.63 -10.58 -8.37
C PHE A 119 11.87 -10.34 -9.68
N VAL A 120 11.20 -11.39 -10.18
CA VAL A 120 10.46 -11.28 -11.46
C VAL A 120 9.27 -10.35 -11.28
N ARG A 121 9.35 -9.14 -11.85
CA ARG A 121 8.28 -8.14 -11.85
C ARG A 121 7.79 -7.95 -13.27
N ALA A 122 6.63 -8.53 -13.57
CA ALA A 122 6.04 -8.47 -14.90
C ALA A 122 4.91 -7.43 -14.98
N ASN A 123 4.35 -7.00 -13.84
CA ASN A 123 3.19 -6.10 -13.77
C ASN A 123 2.06 -6.54 -14.73
N GLU A 124 1.80 -7.85 -14.81
CA GLU A 124 0.86 -8.44 -15.76
C GLU A 124 -0.56 -7.87 -15.64
N THR A 125 -0.87 -7.29 -14.48
CA THR A 125 -2.18 -6.73 -14.13
C THR A 125 -2.33 -5.25 -14.48
N GLY A 126 -1.23 -4.51 -14.66
CA GLY A 126 -1.26 -3.04 -14.71
C GLY A 126 -1.47 -2.35 -13.36
N PHE A 127 -1.57 -3.09 -12.25
CA PHE A 127 -1.71 -2.53 -10.89
C PHE A 127 -0.55 -1.59 -10.53
N THR A 128 0.66 -1.90 -10.99
CA THR A 128 1.84 -1.02 -10.89
C THR A 128 2.14 -0.60 -9.44
N ALA A 129 2.29 -1.58 -8.54
CA ALA A 129 2.69 -1.30 -7.16
C ALA A 129 4.14 -0.81 -7.11
N LEU A 130 4.33 0.40 -6.60
CA LEU A 130 5.63 1.00 -6.38
C LEU A 130 6.05 0.82 -4.91
N PRO A 131 7.34 0.60 -4.63
CA PRO A 131 7.83 0.32 -3.28
C PRO A 131 7.99 1.61 -2.47
N GLY A 132 6.86 2.26 -2.14
CA GLY A 132 6.82 3.51 -1.40
C GLY A 132 7.23 3.40 0.07
N GLY A 133 7.51 2.18 0.55
CA GLY A 133 7.83 1.92 1.94
C GLY A 133 6.62 2.18 2.85
N GLU A 134 6.92 2.49 4.10
CA GLU A 134 5.93 2.77 5.13
C GLU A 134 6.47 3.74 6.17
N ARG A 135 5.55 4.31 6.94
CA ARG A 135 5.85 4.99 8.19
C ARG A 135 5.32 4.12 9.30
N ASN A 136 6.15 3.79 10.27
CA ASN A 136 5.67 3.06 11.43
C ASN A 136 6.15 3.68 12.74
N ILE A 137 5.48 3.30 13.81
CA ILE A 137 5.81 3.68 15.18
C ILE A 137 6.25 2.38 15.84
N TRP A 138 7.56 2.17 15.96
CA TRP A 138 8.05 1.14 16.87
C TRP A 138 7.94 1.70 18.29
N ASN A 139 7.57 0.85 19.26
CA ASN A 139 7.38 1.16 20.68
C ASN A 139 8.69 1.59 21.40
N VAL A 140 9.33 2.62 20.90
CA VAL A 140 10.39 3.36 21.57
C VAL A 140 9.98 4.81 21.47
N GLU A 141 9.77 5.40 22.64
CA GLU A 141 9.52 6.82 22.86
C GLU A 141 10.43 7.61 21.91
N ASP A 142 9.80 8.31 20.95
CA ASP A 142 10.40 9.38 20.13
C ASP A 142 10.98 9.06 18.74
N MET A 143 10.66 7.95 18.07
CA MET A 143 11.03 7.86 16.64
C MET A 143 9.95 7.32 15.71
N PHE A 144 9.33 8.26 15.00
CA PHE A 144 8.58 8.02 13.78
C PHE A 144 9.56 7.75 12.64
N HIS A 145 9.52 6.53 12.10
CA HIS A 145 10.47 6.11 11.08
C HIS A 145 9.75 5.84 9.77
N PHE A 146 10.10 6.64 8.76
CA PHE A 146 9.99 6.21 7.38
C PHE A 146 11.02 5.11 7.12
N LYS A 147 10.59 3.98 6.57
CA LYS A 147 11.47 2.86 6.28
C LYS A 147 11.03 2.10 5.02
N SER A 148 11.92 1.22 4.55
CA SER A 148 11.64 0.22 3.51
C SER A 148 11.20 0.78 2.15
N ILE A 149 11.45 2.06 1.88
CA ILE A 149 11.35 2.59 0.51
C ILE A 149 12.27 1.80 -0.40
N ASN A 150 11.83 1.57 -1.63
CA ASN A 150 12.50 0.71 -2.61
C ASN A 150 12.55 -0.78 -2.21
N SER A 151 11.90 -1.22 -1.13
CA SER A 151 11.93 -2.64 -0.70
C SER A 151 10.56 -3.28 -0.51
N ILE A 152 9.54 -2.50 -0.11
CA ILE A 152 8.18 -3.02 0.08
C ILE A 152 7.14 -2.02 -0.44
N SER A 153 5.96 -2.53 -0.75
CA SER A 153 4.77 -1.73 -1.03
C SER A 153 3.66 -2.19 -0.08
N THR A 154 3.32 -1.36 0.91
CA THR A 154 2.29 -1.67 1.92
C THR A 154 1.03 -0.84 1.65
N PHE A 155 -0.12 -1.51 1.67
CA PHE A 155 -1.44 -0.94 1.42
C PHE A 155 -2.40 -1.22 2.56
N TRP A 156 -3.15 -0.20 2.99
CA TRP A 156 -4.29 -0.42 3.89
C TRP A 156 -5.40 -1.21 3.21
N THR A 157 -6.09 -2.03 3.99
CA THR A 157 -7.47 -2.44 3.69
C THR A 157 -8.44 -1.67 4.60
N SER A 158 -9.73 -1.69 4.32
CA SER A 158 -10.78 -1.15 5.20
C SER A 158 -11.22 -2.10 6.32
N SER A 159 -10.57 -3.26 6.45
CA SER A 159 -10.95 -4.27 7.42
C SER A 159 -10.24 -4.04 8.75
N ASP A 160 -11.06 -3.75 9.76
CA ASP A 160 -10.67 -3.67 11.16
C ASP A 160 -10.23 -5.04 11.70
N PHE A 161 -9.29 -5.06 12.65
CA PHE A 161 -8.92 -6.29 13.37
C PHE A 161 -9.31 -6.20 14.85
N ASP A 162 -8.91 -5.12 15.52
CA ASP A 162 -9.32 -4.79 16.89
C ASP A 162 -9.24 -3.27 17.12
N GLU A 163 -9.46 -2.83 18.36
CA GLU A 163 -9.42 -1.41 18.75
C GLU A 163 -8.18 -0.66 18.25
N LYS A 164 -7.01 -1.32 18.21
CA LYS A 164 -5.71 -0.71 17.89
C LYS A 164 -5.13 -1.12 16.55
N HIS A 165 -5.63 -2.19 15.94
CA HIS A 165 -5.02 -2.76 14.75
C HIS A 165 -6.02 -2.93 13.60
N ALA A 166 -5.48 -2.89 12.38
CA ALA A 166 -6.20 -3.14 11.15
C ALA A 166 -5.38 -4.03 10.21
N ILE A 167 -6.04 -4.54 9.17
CA ILE A 167 -5.43 -5.44 8.20
C ILE A 167 -4.75 -4.63 7.10
N ASN A 168 -3.59 -5.10 6.64
CA ASN A 168 -2.91 -4.55 5.47
C ASN A 168 -2.54 -5.65 4.46
N ARG A 169 -2.05 -5.19 3.30
CA ARG A 169 -1.33 -6.02 2.34
C ARG A 169 0.05 -5.44 2.07
N THR A 170 1.07 -6.28 2.18
CA THR A 170 2.44 -5.88 1.83
C THR A 170 2.98 -6.76 0.71
N ILE A 171 3.30 -6.14 -0.42
CA ILE A 171 4.14 -6.78 -1.43
C ILE A 171 5.58 -6.63 -0.97
N VAL A 172 6.21 -7.78 -0.71
CA VAL A 172 7.60 -7.84 -0.24
C VAL A 172 8.51 -8.39 -1.34
N ASN A 173 9.82 -8.20 -1.14
CA ASN A 173 10.84 -8.82 -1.96
C ASN A 173 10.64 -10.36 -2.01
N GLY A 174 10.82 -10.96 -3.20
CA GLY A 174 10.62 -12.39 -3.43
C GLY A 174 9.26 -12.77 -4.04
N GLY A 175 8.44 -11.78 -4.43
CA GLY A 175 7.26 -12.02 -5.26
C GLY A 175 6.03 -12.56 -4.54
N CYS A 176 6.02 -12.54 -3.20
CA CYS A 176 4.84 -12.87 -2.41
C CYS A 176 4.06 -11.61 -2.01
N ILE A 177 2.84 -11.84 -1.52
CA ILE A 177 2.00 -10.83 -0.87
C ILE A 177 1.70 -11.29 0.56
N ALA A 178 2.03 -10.44 1.53
CA ALA A 178 1.80 -10.69 2.94
C ALA A 178 0.48 -10.08 3.39
N ARG A 179 -0.28 -10.83 4.19
CA ARG A 179 -1.46 -10.35 4.92
C ARG A 179 -1.07 -10.21 6.39
N MET A 180 -1.04 -8.98 6.89
CA MET A 180 -0.54 -8.65 8.22
C MET A 180 -1.57 -7.85 9.01
N ILE A 181 -1.35 -7.78 10.32
CA ILE A 181 -2.09 -6.96 11.27
C ILE A 181 -1.11 -5.89 11.75
N GLU A 182 -1.50 -4.62 11.66
CA GLU A 182 -0.65 -3.49 12.02
C GLU A 182 -1.40 -2.43 12.80
N PHE A 183 -0.65 -1.62 13.56
CA PHE A 183 -1.22 -0.53 14.33
C PHE A 183 -1.89 0.50 13.43
N LYS A 184 -3.10 0.93 13.80
CA LYS A 184 -3.90 1.93 13.05
C LYS A 184 -3.21 3.28 12.86
N ASN A 185 -2.23 3.60 13.70
CA ASN A 185 -1.44 4.84 13.62
C ASN A 185 -0.21 4.74 12.69
N ALA A 186 0.05 3.58 12.07
CA ALA A 186 1.04 3.43 11.01
C ALA A 186 0.59 4.13 9.72
N GLY A 187 1.53 4.52 8.87
CA GLY A 187 1.28 5.18 7.59
C GLY A 187 1.56 4.26 6.41
N PHE A 188 0.53 3.89 5.65
CA PHE A 188 0.65 3.04 4.45
C PHE A 188 0.05 3.72 3.21
N SER A 189 0.40 3.19 2.04
CA SER A 189 -0.17 3.67 0.77
C SER A 189 -1.64 3.26 0.64
N ILE A 190 -2.38 3.95 -0.22
CA ILE A 190 -3.78 3.63 -0.51
C ILE A 190 -3.95 3.33 -2.00
N ARG A 191 -4.76 2.31 -2.27
CA ARG A 191 -5.25 1.93 -3.59
C ARG A 191 -6.76 1.81 -3.52
N CYS A 192 -7.47 2.87 -3.88
CA CYS A 192 -8.92 2.82 -3.87
C CYS A 192 -9.41 1.87 -4.99
N ILE A 193 -10.53 1.23 -4.72
CA ILE A 193 -11.20 0.30 -5.62
C ILE A 193 -12.61 0.82 -5.92
N LYS A 194 -13.18 0.34 -7.02
CA LYS A 194 -14.57 0.54 -7.41
C LYS A 194 -15.11 -0.77 -7.99
N ASN A 195 -16.31 -1.14 -7.59
CA ASN A 195 -17.06 -2.28 -8.12
C ASN A 195 -18.30 -1.79 -8.87
#